data_AF-X1PBV4-F1
#
_entry.id   AF-X1PBV4-F1
#
_cell.length_a   1.000
_cell.length_b   1.000
_cell.length_c   1.000
_cell.angle_alpha   90.00
_cell.angle_beta   90.00
_cell.angle_gamma   90.00
#
_symmetry.space_group_name_H-M   'P 1'
#
loop_
_entity.id
_entity.type
_entity.pdbx_description
1 polymer ?
#
loop_
_entity_poly.entity_id
_entity_poly.type
_entity_poly.pdbx_seq_one_letter_code
_entity_poly.pdbx_strand_id
1 'polypeptide(L)' 'YDMPPEELAQVPTTPGTLEQALMALDNDHEYLLRGNVFTEDVIETWVDYKMEKEVKAMALRPHPYEFYLYYDI' A
#
# COMPACT_ATOMS: atom_id res chain seq x y z
N TYR A 1 9.44 8.21 -23.08
CA TYR A 1 10.56 9.09 -22.70
C TYR A 1 11.62 8.21 -22.07
N ASP A 2 12.77 8.04 -22.72
CA ASP A 2 13.94 7.37 -22.13
C ASP A 2 14.70 8.40 -21.29
N MET A 3 14.28 8.56 -20.03
CA MET A 3 15.08 9.27 -19.04
C MET A 3 16.12 8.31 -18.44
N PRO A 4 17.35 8.76 -18.16
CA PRO A 4 18.36 7.93 -17.52
C PRO A 4 17.91 7.50 -16.11
N PRO A 5 18.36 6.32 -15.60
CA PRO A 5 17.92 5.78 -14.32
C PRO A 5 18.11 6.73 -13.13
N GLU A 6 19.15 7.56 -13.17
CA GLU A 6 19.48 8.56 -12.15
C GLU A 6 18.47 9.71 -12.08
N GLU A 7 17.87 10.08 -13.22
CA GLU A 7 16.82 11.09 -13.29
C GLU A 7 15.46 10.48 -12.92
N LEU A 8 15.19 9.24 -13.34
CA LEU A 8 13.97 8.51 -12.99
C LEU A 8 13.85 8.26 -11.48
N ALA A 9 14.97 8.03 -10.78
CA ALA A 9 14.99 7.83 -9.33
C ALA A 9 14.50 9.05 -8.54
N GLN A 10 14.54 10.25 -9.14
CA GLN A 10 14.09 11.49 -8.51
C GLN A 10 12.62 11.81 -8.80
N VAL A 11 11.97 11.05 -9.68
CA VAL A 11 10.56 11.26 -10.01
C VAL A 11 9.69 10.60 -8.94
N PRO A 12 8.78 11.34 -8.28
CA PRO A 12 7.82 10.74 -7.36
C PRO A 12 6.96 9.70 -8.07
N THR A 13 6.80 8.53 -7.46
CA THR A 13 6.00 7.44 -7.99
C THR A 13 4.83 7.12 -7.07
N THR A 14 3.84 6.42 -7.62
CA THR A 14 2.72 5.89 -6.82
C THR A 14 3.23 4.81 -5.85
N PRO A 15 2.55 4.60 -4.71
CA PRO A 15 2.87 3.50 -3.79
C PRO A 15 2.98 2.15 -4.51
N GLY A 16 3.99 1.37 -4.15
CA GLY A 16 4.27 0.07 -4.78
C GLY A 16 3.42 -1.08 -4.23
N THR A 17 2.78 -0.88 -3.08
CA THR A 17 1.91 -1.87 -2.44
C THR A 17 0.65 -1.23 -1.86
N LEU A 18 -0.36 -2.05 -1.63
CA LEU A 18 -1.56 -1.63 -0.91
C LEU A 18 -1.21 -1.14 0.51
N GLU A 19 -0.30 -1.81 1.21
CA GLU A 19 0.16 -1.41 2.54
C GLU A 19 0.72 0.02 2.54
N GLN A 20 1.59 0.34 1.59
CA GLN A 20 2.15 1.68 1.45
C GLN A 20 1.08 2.74 1.14
N ALA A 21 0.08 2.40 0.33
CA ALA A 21 -1.03 3.30 0.04
C ALA A 21 -1.92 3.53 1.28
N LEU A 22 -2.18 2.49 2.07
CA LEU A 22 -2.94 2.61 3.33
C LEU A 22 -2.17 3.42 4.38
N MET A 23 -0.86 3.22 4.49
CA MET A 23 -0.02 4.06 5.37
C MET A 23 0.02 5.51 4.90
N ALA A 24 0.08 5.76 3.59
CA ALA A 24 0.02 7.13 3.07
C ALA A 24 -1.34 7.79 3.36
N LEU A 25 -2.44 7.04 3.23
CA LEU A 25 -3.77 7.49 3.60
C LEU A 25 -3.85 7.80 5.10
N ASP A 26 -3.34 6.92 5.96
CA ASP A 26 -3.34 7.11 7.41
C ASP A 26 -2.53 8.36 7.82
N ASN A 27 -1.38 8.59 7.18
CA ASN A 27 -0.51 9.74 7.49
C ASN A 27 -0.96 11.08 6.87
N ASP A 28 -1.74 11.07 5.79
CA ASP A 28 -2.20 12.27 5.09
C ASP A 28 -3.64 12.10 4.62
N HIS A 29 -4.62 12.27 5.53
CA HIS A 29 -6.04 12.25 5.20
C HIS A 29 -6.78 13.54 5.58
N GLU A 30 -6.09 14.58 6.06
CA GLU A 30 -6.73 15.85 6.46
C GLU A 30 -7.51 16.48 5.30
N TYR A 31 -7.06 16.29 4.06
CA TYR A 31 -7.76 16.81 2.89
C TYR A 31 -9.12 16.13 2.66
N LEU A 32 -9.32 14.91 3.15
CA LEU A 32 -10.58 14.16 3.05
C LEU A 32 -11.60 14.56 4.12
N LEU A 33 -11.13 15.02 5.29
CA LEU A 33 -11.98 15.48 6.39
C LEU A 33 -12.66 16.82 6.08
N ARG A 34 -12.12 17.58 5.11
CA ARG A 34 -12.65 18.90 4.74
C ARG A 34 -14.06 18.76 4.18
N GLY A 35 -15.00 19.47 4.81
CA GLY A 35 -16.41 19.49 4.40
C GLY A 35 -17.22 18.29 4.92
N ASN A 36 -16.70 17.54 5.89
CA ASN A 36 -17.35 16.36 6.47
C ASN A 36 -17.79 15.32 5.41
N VAL A 37 -17.03 15.22 4.32
CA VAL A 37 -17.25 14.20 3.28
C VAL A 37 -16.83 12.83 3.80
N PHE A 38 -15.69 12.79 4.48
CA PHE A 38 -15.22 11.65 5.26
C PHE A 38 -15.08 12.07 6.71
N THR A 39 -15.35 11.11 7.60
CA THR A 39 -15.08 11.23 9.02
C THR A 39 -13.84 10.40 9.36
N GLU A 40 -13.12 10.82 10.40
CA GLU A 40 -11.88 10.17 10.85
C GLU A 40 -12.11 8.68 11.17
N ASP A 41 -13.23 8.36 11.84
CA ASP A 41 -13.59 6.98 12.20
C ASP A 41 -13.77 6.06 10.98
N VAL A 42 -14.29 6.60 9.86
CA VAL A 42 -14.46 5.82 8.63
C VAL A 42 -13.11 5.52 8.00
N ILE A 43 -12.17 6.48 8.04
CA ILE A 43 -10.83 6.31 7.47
C ILE A 43 -10.04 5.31 8.29
N GLU A 44 -10.00 5.46 9.62
CA GLU A 44 -9.35 4.50 10.53
C GLU A 44 -9.91 3.09 10.35
N THR A 45 -11.24 2.95 10.39
CA THR A 45 -11.91 1.65 10.23
C THR A 45 -11.58 1.02 8.87
N TRP A 46 -11.51 1.83 7.81
CA TRP A 46 -11.17 1.36 6.47
C TRP A 46 -9.73 0.87 6.40
N VAL A 47 -8.78 1.64 6.92
CA VAL A 47 -7.36 1.28 6.97
C VAL A 47 -7.19 -0.03 7.74
N ASP A 48 -7.76 -0.13 8.94
CA ASP A 48 -7.69 -1.33 9.78
C ASP A 48 -8.29 -2.55 9.09
N TYR A 49 -9.49 -2.40 8.52
CA TYR A 49 -10.16 -3.50 7.81
C TYR A 49 -9.30 -4.02 6.66
N LYS A 50 -8.76 -3.13 5.83
CA LYS A 50 -7.93 -3.50 4.68
C LYS A 50 -6.60 -4.11 5.11
N MET A 51 -6.00 -3.58 6.17
CA MET A 51 -4.75 -4.11 6.71
C MET A 51 -4.94 -5.54 7.23
N GLU A 52 -5.96 -5.77 8.06
CA GLU A 52 -6.19 -7.07 8.70
C GLU A 52 -6.75 -8.13 7.75
N LYS A 53 -7.76 -7.76 6.95
CA LYS A 53 -8.50 -8.73 6.13
C LYS A 53 -7.84 -9.02 4.80
N GLU A 54 -7.03 -8.11 4.27
CA GLU A 54 -6.46 -8.24 2.93
C GLU A 54 -4.93 -8.31 2.99
N VAL A 55 -4.26 -7.26 3.49
CA VAL A 55 -2.78 -7.18 3.47
C VAL A 55 -2.15 -8.30 4.29
N LYS A 56 -2.44 -8.35 5.59
CA LYS A 56 -1.87 -9.37 6.50
C LYS A 56 -2.29 -10.78 6.10
N ALA A 57 -3.54 -10.95 5.70
CA ALA A 57 -4.05 -12.24 5.26
C ALA A 57 -3.25 -12.78 4.05
N MET A 58 -2.94 -11.93 3.07
CA MET A 58 -2.12 -12.32 1.93
C MET A 58 -0.65 -12.55 2.31
N ALA A 59 -0.05 -11.65 3.09
CA ALA A 59 1.36 -11.71 3.46
C ALA A 59 1.73 -12.96 4.29
N LEU A 60 0.79 -13.50 5.07
CA LEU A 60 1.00 -14.70 5.89
C LEU A 60 0.91 -16.01 5.10
N ARG A 61 0.54 -15.98 3.82
CA ARG A 61 0.38 -17.18 2.99
C ARG A 61 1.49 -17.25 1.96
N PRO A 62 2.28 -18.34 1.92
CA PRO A 62 3.29 -18.54 0.88
C PRO A 62 2.67 -18.46 -0.51
N HIS A 63 3.27 -17.67 -1.40
CA HIS A 63 2.82 -17.57 -2.77
C HIS A 63 3.29 -18.79 -3.58
N PRO A 64 2.49 -19.38 -4.50
CA PRO A 64 2.91 -20.54 -5.28
C PRO A 64 4.24 -20.37 -6.03
N TYR A 65 4.56 -19.13 -6.43
CA TYR A 65 5.83 -18.82 -7.09
C TYR A 65 7.05 -18.95 -6.16
N GLU A 66 6.87 -18.79 -4.84
CA GLU A 66 7.94 -19.03 -3.87
C GLU A 66 8.38 -20.49 -3.87
N PHE A 67 7.46 -21.45 -4.08
CA PHE A 67 7.82 -22.85 -4.24
C PHE A 67 8.69 -23.06 -5.49
N TYR A 68 8.36 -22.43 -6.61
CA TYR A 68 9.22 -22.49 -7.80
C TYR A 68 10.62 -21.93 -7.54
N LEU A 69 10.73 -20.86 -6.76
CA LEU A 69 12.02 -20.21 -6.47
C LEU A 69 12.86 -20.96 -5.44
N TYR A 70 12.23 -21.57 -4.42
CA TYR A 70 12.93 -21.96 -3.19
C TYR A 70 12.77 -23.44 -2.81
N TYR A 71 12.00 -24.25 -3.53
CA TYR A 71 11.73 -25.63 -3.15
C TYR A 71 12.98 -26.54 -3.21
N ASP A 72 13.86 -26.34 -4.19
CA ASP A 72 15.06 -27.17 -4.43
C ASP A 72 16.37 -26.48 -4.01
N ILE A 73 16.30 -25.41 -3.20
CA ILE A 73 17.49 -24.75 -2.63
C ILE A 73 18.06 -25.55 -1.47
#